data_AF-A0A4Q5PSY9-F1
#
_entry.id   AF-A0A4Q5PSY9-F1
#
_cell.length_a   1.000
_cell.length_b   1.000
_cell.length_c   1.000
_cell.angle_alpha   90.00
_cell.angle_beta   90.00
_cell.angle_gamma   90.00
#
_symmetry.space_group_name_H-M   'P 1'
#
loop_
_entity.id
_entity.type
_entity.pdbx_description
1 polymer ?
#
loop_
_entity_poly.entity_id
_entity_poly.type
_entity_poly.pdbx_seq_one_letter_code
_entity_poly.pdbx_strand_id
1 'polypeptide(L)' 'MQTYGTPPLTSYPRPTVALADYDFLRSTYEMLLRAPVPNHAAINAAFESLEAAHLRLRVAHANLRASLLN' A
#
# COMPACT_ATOMS: atom_id res chain seq x y z
N MET A 1 23.41 16.88 30.56
CA MET A 1 22.96 15.58 29.99
C MET A 1 22.07 15.91 28.81
N GLN A 2 22.52 15.69 27.58
CA GLN A 2 21.81 16.07 26.36
C GLN A 2 20.80 14.97 25.99
N THR A 3 19.51 15.28 26.05
CA THR A 3 18.44 14.42 25.55
C THR A 3 18.36 14.60 24.03
N TYR A 4 18.95 13.67 23.30
CA TYR A 4 18.82 13.62 21.84
C TYR A 4 17.37 13.28 21.49
N GLY A 5 16.65 14.27 20.93
CA GLY A 5 15.34 14.06 20.36
C GLY A 5 15.43 13.06 19.21
N THR A 6 14.78 11.92 19.37
CA THR A 6 14.54 10.97 18.28
C THR A 6 13.72 11.70 17.22
N PRO A 7 14.23 11.92 15.99
CA PRO A 7 13.36 12.42 14.94
C PRO A 7 12.27 11.35 14.72
N PRO A 8 10.99 11.73 14.58
CA PRO A 8 9.97 10.76 14.19
C PRO A 8 10.42 10.14 12.88
N LEU A 9 10.58 8.82 12.88
CA LEU A 9 10.71 8.02 11.66
C LEU A 9 9.47 8.34 10.82
N THR A 10 9.59 9.34 9.95
CA THR A 10 8.70 9.55 8.83
C THR A 10 8.94 8.36 7.93
N SER A 11 8.27 7.26 8.30
CA SER A 11 8.23 6.01 7.57
C SER A 11 7.39 6.25 6.33
N TYR A 12 7.92 7.05 5.41
CA TYR A 12 7.41 7.10 4.06
C TYR A 12 7.53 5.68 3.52
N PRO A 13 6.43 5.01 3.17
CA PRO A 13 6.50 3.68 2.62
C PRO A 13 7.40 3.77 1.38
N ARG A 14 8.53 3.05 1.42
CA ARG A 14 9.40 2.96 0.25
C ARG A 14 8.52 2.52 -0.93
N PRO A 15 8.60 3.17 -2.09
CA PRO A 15 7.74 2.87 -3.25
C PRO A 15 7.69 1.38 -3.59
N THR A 16 8.81 0.67 -3.41
CA THR A 16 8.94 -0.78 -3.60
C THR A 16 8.04 -1.60 -2.66
N VAL A 17 7.92 -1.21 -1.39
CA VAL A 17 7.06 -1.90 -0.41
C VAL A 17 5.59 -1.66 -0.77
N ALA A 18 5.23 -0.42 -1.10
CA ALA A 18 3.87 -0.08 -1.52
C ALA A 18 3.44 -0.83 -2.79
N LEU A 19 4.38 -1.09 -3.72
CA LEU A 19 4.12 -1.88 -4.92
C LEU A 19 3.92 -3.37 -4.57
N ALA A 20 4.80 -3.94 -3.74
CA ALA A 20 4.68 -5.33 -3.32
C ALA A 20 3.35 -5.63 -2.58
N ASP A 21 2.93 -4.72 -1.69
CA ASP A 21 1.62 -4.80 -1.02
C ASP A 21 0.46 -4.76 -2.04
N TYR A 22 0.55 -3.89 -3.05
CA TYR A 22 -0.47 -3.78 -4.10
C TYR A 22 -0.57 -5.06 -4.94
N ASP A 23 0.55 -5.63 -5.37
CA ASP A 23 0.58 -6.89 -6.14
C ASP A 23 0.00 -8.07 -5.34
N PHE A 24 0.35 -8.18 -4.05
CA PHE A 24 -0.19 -9.20 -3.17
C PHE A 24 -1.72 -9.09 -3.02
N LEU A 25 -2.22 -7.88 -2.77
CA LEU A 25 -3.66 -7.63 -2.61
C LEU A 25 -4.42 -7.88 -3.93
N ARG A 26 -3.82 -7.51 -5.06
CA ARG A 26 -4.38 -7.79 -6.39
C ARG A 26 -4.51 -9.29 -6.62
N SER A 27 -3.44 -10.05 -6.36
CA SER A 27 -3.46 -11.51 -6.50
C SER A 27 -4.50 -12.15 -5.59
N THR A 28 -4.66 -11.64 -4.36
CA THR A 28 -5.66 -12.12 -3.41
C THR A 28 -7.09 -11.86 -3.91
N TYR A 29 -7.35 -10.65 -4.41
CA TYR A 29 -8.64 -10.30 -5.00
C TYR A 29 -8.97 -11.17 -6.23
N GLU A 30 -8.01 -11.35 -7.14
CA GLU A 30 -8.18 -12.20 -8.32
C GLU A 30 -8.43 -13.68 -7.95
N MET A 31 -7.77 -14.19 -6.90
CA MET A 31 -8.01 -15.52 -6.37
C MET A 31 -9.44 -15.66 -5.81
N LEU A 32 -9.90 -14.68 -5.03
CA LEU A 32 -11.25 -14.67 -4.46
C LEU A 32 -12.34 -14.62 -5.53
N LEU A 33 -12.11 -13.87 -6.62
CA LEU A 33 -13.05 -13.82 -7.76
C LEU A 33 -13.15 -15.14 -8.52
N ARG A 34 -12.08 -15.94 -8.53
CA ARG A 34 -12.04 -17.25 -9.19
C ARG A 34 -12.48 -18.40 -8.29
N ALA A 35 -12.79 -18.11 -7.02
CA ALA A 35 -13.20 -19.14 -6.08
C ALA A 35 -14.52 -19.79 -6.54
N PRO A 36 -14.66 -21.12 -6.41
CA PRO A 36 -15.86 -21.84 -6.86
C PRO A 36 -17.13 -21.45 -6.09
N VAL A 37 -16.98 -20.95 -4.86
CA VAL A 37 -18.06 -20.37 -4.06
C VAL A 37 -17.69 -18.93 -3.74
N PRO A 38 -18.40 -17.92 -4.29
CA PRO A 38 -18.05 -16.53 -4.08
C PRO A 38 -18.36 -16.10 -2.63
N ASN A 39 -17.33 -15.66 -1.92
CA ASN A 39 -17.48 -15.00 -0.63
C ASN A 39 -17.48 -13.48 -0.85
N HIS A 40 -18.66 -12.90 -0.99
CA HIS A 40 -18.83 -11.47 -1.27
C HIS A 40 -18.23 -10.56 -0.20
N ALA A 41 -18.26 -10.95 1.07
CA ALA A 41 -17.66 -10.17 2.15
C ALA A 41 -16.13 -10.12 2.03
N ALA A 42 -15.51 -11.26 1.75
CA ALA A 42 -14.07 -11.33 1.51
C ALA A 42 -13.64 -10.57 0.25
N ILE A 43 -14.43 -10.68 -0.83
CA ILE A 43 -14.19 -9.94 -2.08
C ILE A 43 -14.26 -8.43 -1.83
N ASN A 44 -15.27 -7.95 -1.09
CA ASN A 44 -15.39 -6.53 -0.77
C ASN A 44 -14.23 -6.03 0.09
N ALA A 45 -13.86 -6.77 1.14
CA ALA A 45 -12.73 -6.41 1.99
C ALA A 45 -11.40 -6.38 1.21
N ALA A 46 -11.20 -7.31 0.27
CA ALA A 46 -10.03 -7.33 -0.60
C ALA A 46 -10.03 -6.14 -1.58
N PHE A 47 -11.19 -5.76 -2.11
CA PHE A 47 -11.35 -4.58 -2.95
C PHE A 47 -11.00 -3.28 -2.19
N GLU A 48 -11.57 -3.08 -1.00
CA GLU A 48 -11.28 -1.90 -0.15
C GLU A 48 -9.80 -1.80 0.20
N SER A 49 -9.18 -2.96 0.50
CA SER A 49 -7.73 -3.03 0.77
C SER A 49 -6.89 -2.67 -0.46
N LEU A 50 -7.31 -3.10 -1.66
CA LEU A 50 -6.64 -2.79 -2.92
C LEU A 50 -6.72 -1.29 -3.25
N GLU A 51 -7.88 -0.66 -3.02
CA GLU A 51 -8.03 0.80 -3.17
C GLU A 51 -7.11 1.57 -2.21
N ALA A 52 -7.05 1.15 -0.95
CA ALA A 52 -6.16 1.77 0.03
C ALA A 52 -4.68 1.62 -0.35
N ALA A 53 -4.27 0.44 -0.84
CA ALA A 53 -2.91 0.23 -1.33
C ALA A 53 -2.61 1.06 -2.58
N HIS A 54 -3.56 1.17 -3.51
CA HIS A 54 -3.44 2.02 -4.69
C HIS A 54 -3.21 3.48 -4.33
N LEU A 55 -3.98 4.00 -3.36
CA LEU A 55 -3.80 5.37 -2.86
C LEU A 55 -2.41 5.57 -2.26
N ARG A 56 -1.92 4.63 -1.43
CA ARG A 56 -0.57 4.70 -0.86
C ARG A 56 0.52 4.70 -1.94
N LEU A 57 0.36 3.87 -2.98
CA LEU A 57 1.29 3.82 -4.09
C LEU A 57 1.33 5.15 -4.86
N ARG A 58 0.16 5.75 -5.13
CA ARG A 58 0.07 7.09 -5.76
C ARG A 58 0.77 8.16 -4.93
N VAL A 59 0.57 8.15 -3.61
CA VAL A 59 1.24 9.07 -2.67
C VAL A 59 2.75 8.84 -2.67
N ALA A 60 3.20 7.59 -2.57
CA ALA A 60 4.63 7.26 -2.60
C ALA A 60 5.28 7.69 -3.92
N HIS A 61 4.59 7.50 -5.05
CA HIS A 61 5.06 7.95 -6.36
C HIS A 61 5.11 9.48 -6.47
N ALA A 62 4.08 10.20 -5.98
CA ALA A 62 4.09 11.66 -5.95
C ALA A 62 5.22 12.22 -5.09
N ASN A 63 5.47 11.61 -3.92
CA ASN A 63 6.58 11.98 -3.04
C ASN A 63 7.95 11.72 -3.68
N LEU A 64 8.12 10.57 -4.35
CA LEU A 64 9.35 10.28 -5.10
C LEU A 64 9.57 11.31 -6.21
N ARG A 65 8.53 11.62 -6.99
CA ARG A 65 8.62 12.63 -8.06
C ARG A 65 8.97 14.00 -7.50
N ALA A 66 8.35 14.42 -6.39
CA ALA A 66 8.69 15.69 -5.73
C ALA A 66 10.15 15.71 -5.26
N SER A 67 10.63 14.59 -4.71
CA SER A 67 12.02 14.45 -4.26
C SER A 67 13.05 14.44 -5.41
N LEU A 68 12.66 14.07 -6.62
CA LEU A 68 13.56 14.07 -7.79
C LEU A 68 13.61 15.42 -8.52
N LEU A 69 12.62 16.28 -8.31
CA LEU A 69 12.52 17.61 -8.91
C LEU A 69 13.03 18.74 -8.01
N ASN A 70 13.45 18.41 -6.78
CA ASN A 70 14.00 19.32 -5.78
C ASN A 70 15.48 19.03 -5.56
#